data_AF-A0AAD8E9K3-F1
#
_entry.id   AF-A0AAD8E9K3-F1
#
_cell.length_a   1.000
_cell.length_b   1.000
_cell.length_c   1.000
_cell.angle_alpha   90.00
_cell.angle_beta   90.00
_cell.angle_gamma   90.00
#
_symmetry.space_group_name_H-M   'P 1'
#
loop_
_entity.id
_entity.type
_entity.pdbx_description
1 polymer ?
#
loop_
_entity_poly.entity_id
_entity_poly.type
_entity_poly.pdbx_seq_one_letter_code
_entity_poly.pdbx_strand_id
1 'polypeptide(L)'
;MANATKVKFLYALNFMDIFGFSLFMPLLFDHLRSLQVSHFTIGLLGSIHSGLQLISGTCEHVQTLFASLIAGVAPSDKQSEVQGRVASIAGIAFMIGPIIGGHLGEYNNGFQYVCYICSCIFIINFVNVKLFLSNSHKTKHIKKMKKPTDEKGKGKSEFFRVITDLKNIDWTLYWDIFAFKLFCDFTVGLHYQNLQILLKEYYNVTSSKVGYILALAGLMGAATGFLNGWISKFYKNDKNHA
;
A
#
# COMPACT_ATOMS: atom_id res chain seq x y z
N MET A 1 9.67 17.66 -20.36
CA MET A 1 10.19 16.27 -20.31
C MET A 1 10.58 15.79 -18.92
N ALA A 2 11.22 16.61 -18.06
CA ALA A 2 11.65 16.21 -16.71
C ALA A 2 10.54 15.65 -15.78
N ASN A 3 9.29 16.12 -15.89
CA ASN A 3 8.18 15.60 -15.08
C ASN A 3 7.74 14.18 -15.45
N ALA A 4 7.80 13.80 -16.73
CA ALA A 4 7.37 12.46 -17.16
C ALA A 4 8.31 11.37 -16.64
N THR A 5 9.62 11.65 -16.65
CA THR A 5 10.64 10.75 -16.09
C THR A 5 10.49 10.62 -14.58
N LYS A 6 10.21 11.72 -13.86
CA LYS A 6 9.93 11.70 -12.41
C LYS A 6 8.72 10.83 -12.05
N VAL A 7 7.62 10.99 -12.79
CA VAL A 7 6.39 10.21 -12.55
C VAL A 7 6.62 8.72 -12.81
N LYS A 8 7.27 8.36 -13.91
CA LYS A 8 7.65 6.95 -14.21
C LYS A 8 8.53 6.35 -13.10
N PHE A 9 9.46 7.14 -12.57
CA PHE A 9 10.32 6.70 -11.48
C PHE A 9 9.54 6.45 -10.18
N LEU A 10 8.63 7.36 -9.80
CA LEU A 10 7.76 7.17 -8.64
C LEU A 10 6.89 5.92 -8.75
N TYR A 11 6.37 5.63 -9.95
CA TYR A 11 5.65 4.39 -10.23
C TYR A 11 6.55 3.15 -10.05
N ALA A 12 7.80 3.20 -10.49
CA ALA A 12 8.74 2.10 -10.32
C ALA A 12 9.09 1.86 -8.84
N LEU A 13 9.28 2.92 -8.05
CA LEU A 13 9.52 2.79 -6.61
C LEU A 13 8.33 2.17 -5.88
N ASN A 14 7.12 2.64 -6.21
CA ASN A 14 5.89 2.08 -5.68
C ASN A 14 5.75 0.59 -6.04
N PHE A 15 6.06 0.21 -7.29
CA PHE A 15 6.08 -1.19 -7.71
C PHE A 15 7.06 -2.03 -6.88
N MET A 16 8.31 -1.58 -6.72
CA MET A 16 9.34 -2.32 -5.97
C MET A 16 8.93 -2.55 -4.52
N ASP A 17 8.35 -1.53 -3.88
CA ASP A 17 7.88 -1.58 -2.49
C ASP A 17 6.79 -2.64 -2.31
N ILE A 18 5.77 -2.59 -3.16
CA ILE A 18 4.64 -3.51 -3.14
C ILE A 18 5.08 -4.92 -3.50
N PHE A 19 5.96 -5.05 -4.49
CA PHE A 19 6.48 -6.32 -4.92
C PHE A 19 7.25 -7.02 -3.80
N GLY A 20 8.15 -6.31 -3.10
CA GLY A 20 8.88 -6.86 -1.95
C GLY A 20 7.95 -7.31 -0.81
N PHE A 21 6.93 -6.53 -0.50
CA PHE A 21 5.91 -6.93 0.49
C PHE A 21 5.12 -8.17 0.06
N SER A 22 4.65 -8.20 -1.18
CA SER A 22 3.85 -9.30 -1.73
C SER A 22 4.62 -10.61 -1.90
N LEU A 23 5.95 -10.53 -2.10
CA LEU A 23 6.85 -11.68 -2.15
C LEU A 23 6.96 -12.34 -0.77
N PHE A 24 7.00 -11.53 0.30
CA PHE A 24 7.19 -11.98 1.67
C PHE A 24 5.93 -12.57 2.31
N MET A 25 4.78 -11.93 2.08
CA MET A 25 3.50 -12.24 2.72
C MET A 25 3.11 -13.74 2.76
N PRO A 26 3.13 -14.49 1.64
CA PRO A 26 2.66 -15.88 1.65
C PRO A 26 3.53 -16.83 2.48
N LEU A 27 4.81 -16.48 2.73
CA LEU A 27 5.74 -17.33 3.48
C LEU A 27 5.81 -17.02 4.96
N LEU A 28 5.48 -15.80 5.39
CA LEU A 28 5.58 -15.40 6.79
C LEU A 28 4.81 -16.38 7.69
N PHE A 29 3.58 -16.73 7.29
CA PHE A 29 2.75 -17.67 8.03
C PHE A 29 3.29 -19.10 8.00
N ASP A 30 3.91 -19.52 6.91
CA ASP A 30 4.55 -20.85 6.84
C ASP A 30 5.73 -20.95 7.78
N HIS A 31 6.56 -19.91 7.83
CA HIS A 31 7.70 -19.89 8.72
C HIS A 31 7.27 -19.85 10.19
N LEU A 32 6.30 -19.01 10.54
CA LEU A 32 5.74 -18.97 11.90
C LEU A 32 5.16 -20.34 12.31
N ARG A 33 4.49 -21.05 11.40
CA ARG A 33 4.02 -22.42 11.67
C ARG A 33 5.15 -23.43 11.78
N SER A 34 6.21 -23.32 10.99
CA SER A 34 7.39 -24.20 11.10
C SER A 34 8.06 -24.11 12.47
N LEU A 35 7.92 -22.96 13.14
CA LEU A 35 8.36 -22.73 14.52
C LEU A 35 7.35 -23.19 15.58
N GLN A 36 6.30 -23.92 15.20
CA GLN A 36 5.23 -24.42 16.07
C GLN A 36 4.46 -23.32 16.82
N VAL A 37 4.38 -22.11 16.26
CA VAL A 37 3.62 -21.00 16.84
C VAL A 37 2.11 -21.25 16.69
N SER A 38 1.37 -21.12 17.79
CA SER A 38 -0.09 -21.34 17.79
C SER A 38 -0.86 -20.28 17.00
N HIS A 39 -2.05 -20.61 16.49
CA HIS A 39 -2.94 -19.67 15.78
C HIS A 39 -3.29 -18.44 16.61
N PHE A 40 -3.49 -18.62 17.91
CA PHE A 40 -3.73 -17.51 18.84
C PHE A 40 -2.52 -16.57 18.89
N THR A 41 -1.31 -17.12 18.94
CA THR A 41 -0.07 -16.33 18.95
C THR A 41 0.18 -15.63 17.61
N ILE A 42 -0.12 -16.26 16.47
CA ILE A 42 -0.07 -15.62 15.14
C ILE A 42 -1.05 -14.44 15.07
N GLY A 43 -2.29 -14.65 15.54
CA GLY A 43 -3.29 -13.58 15.63
C GLY A 43 -2.87 -12.45 16.58
N LEU A 44 -2.23 -12.78 17.70
CA LEU A 44 -1.69 -11.81 18.64
C LEU A 44 -0.53 -11.01 18.03
N LEU A 45 0.39 -11.67 17.31
CA LEU A 45 1.47 -11.01 16.57
C LEU A 45 0.91 -10.06 15.49
N GLY A 46 -0.11 -10.49 14.74
CA GLY A 46 -0.81 -9.63 13.77
C GLY A 46 -1.51 -8.44 14.43
N SER A 47 -2.06 -8.63 15.63
CA SER A 47 -2.71 -7.56 16.40
C SER A 47 -1.68 -6.58 16.96
N ILE A 48 -0.53 -7.06 17.46
CA ILE A 48 0.59 -6.23 17.90
C ILE A 48 1.16 -5.45 16.72
N HIS A 49 1.33 -6.08 15.56
CA HIS A 49 1.74 -5.43 14.33
C HIS A 49 0.77 -4.30 13.95
N SER A 50 -0.54 -4.57 13.92
CA SER A 50 -1.57 -3.58 13.58
C SER A 50 -1.66 -2.45 14.61
N GLY A 51 -1.46 -2.75 15.91
CA GLY A 51 -1.41 -1.76 16.98
C GLY A 51 -0.16 -0.87 16.91
N LEU A 52 1.00 -1.46 16.62
CA LEU A 52 2.23 -0.73 16.35
C LEU A 52 2.09 0.14 15.10
N GLN A 53 1.39 -0.34 14.07
CA GLN A 53 1.09 0.41 12.86
C GLN A 53 0.20 1.63 13.13
N LEU A 54 -0.80 1.49 14.01
CA LEU A 54 -1.68 2.59 14.43
C LEU A 54 -0.90 3.72 15.12
N ILE A 55 0.11 3.38 15.93
CA ILE A 55 0.98 4.35 16.63
C ILE A 55 2.09 4.87 15.70
N SER A 56 2.61 4.02 14.81
CA SER A 56 3.74 4.30 13.92
C SER A 56 3.30 4.81 12.56
N GLY A 57 2.11 5.40 12.46
CA GLY A 57 1.35 5.75 11.23
C GLY A 57 2.06 6.62 10.18
N THR A 58 3.37 6.81 10.26
CA THR A 58 4.23 7.46 9.27
C THR A 58 5.20 6.51 8.56
N CYS A 59 5.47 5.30 9.08
CA CYS A 59 6.51 4.42 8.52
C CYS A 59 6.04 3.50 7.38
N GLU A 60 4.77 3.07 7.36
CA GLU A 60 4.25 2.14 6.33
C GLU A 60 3.46 2.82 5.22
N HIS A 61 3.14 4.10 5.33
CA HIS A 61 2.39 4.83 4.30
C HIS A 61 3.25 5.29 3.11
N VAL A 62 4.32 4.57 2.80
CA VAL A 62 5.14 4.82 1.61
C VAL A 62 4.27 4.78 0.34
N GLN A 63 3.26 3.91 0.27
CA GLN A 63 2.24 3.93 -0.78
C GLN A 63 1.44 5.24 -0.84
N THR A 64 0.93 5.74 0.30
CA THR A 64 0.18 7.01 0.38
C THR A 64 1.08 8.20 0.06
N LEU A 65 2.35 8.15 0.46
CA LEU A 65 3.36 9.14 0.09
C LEU A 65 3.60 9.12 -1.42
N PHE A 66 3.77 7.96 -2.04
CA PHE A 66 3.91 7.89 -3.50
C PHE A 66 2.64 8.36 -4.22
N ALA A 67 1.46 7.93 -3.79
CA ALA A 67 0.19 8.35 -4.37
C ALA A 67 0.01 9.89 -4.25
N SER A 68 0.31 10.47 -3.09
CA SER A 68 0.24 11.93 -2.88
C SER A 68 1.31 12.71 -3.65
N LEU A 69 2.53 12.19 -3.76
CA LEU A 69 3.60 12.79 -4.57
C LEU A 69 3.24 12.77 -6.07
N ILE A 70 2.65 11.68 -6.56
CA ILE A 70 2.20 11.59 -7.95
C ILE A 70 0.99 12.50 -8.17
N ALA A 71 0.03 12.54 -7.22
CA ALA A 71 -1.12 13.44 -7.27
C ALA A 71 -0.70 14.93 -7.23
N GLY A 72 0.36 15.28 -6.49
CA GLY A 72 0.89 16.65 -6.44
C GLY A 72 1.58 17.10 -7.74
N VAL A 73 1.96 16.18 -8.62
CA VAL A 73 2.54 16.48 -9.95
C VAL A 73 1.48 16.41 -11.06
N ALA A 74 0.38 15.69 -10.84
CA ALA A 74 -0.69 15.54 -11.79
C ALA A 74 -1.77 16.63 -11.61
N PRO A 75 -2.36 17.14 -12.71
CA PRO A 75 -3.49 18.06 -12.62
C PRO A 75 -4.74 17.35 -12.06
N SER A 76 -5.60 18.11 -11.36
CA SER A 76 -6.78 17.59 -10.63
C SER A 76 -7.72 16.76 -11.50
N ASP A 77 -7.84 17.11 -12.79
CA ASP A 77 -8.67 16.43 -13.80
C ASP A 77 -8.23 14.99 -14.10
N LYS A 78 -7.00 14.60 -13.74
CA LYS A 78 -6.43 13.28 -14.01
C LYS A 78 -6.12 12.47 -12.75
N GLN A 79 -6.56 12.92 -11.57
CA GLN A 79 -6.25 12.22 -10.33
C GLN A 79 -6.84 10.81 -10.29
N SER A 80 -8.07 10.61 -10.78
CA SER A 80 -8.69 9.29 -10.87
C SER A 80 -7.90 8.33 -11.79
N GLU A 81 -7.39 8.83 -12.91
CA GLU A 81 -6.55 8.05 -13.83
C GLU A 81 -5.20 7.71 -13.20
N VAL A 82 -4.58 8.67 -12.50
CA VAL A 82 -3.32 8.46 -11.78
C VAL A 82 -3.47 7.42 -10.67
N GLN A 83 -4.54 7.52 -9.87
CA GLN A 83 -4.86 6.55 -8.81
C GLN A 83 -5.17 5.17 -9.41
N GLY A 84 -5.90 5.10 -10.53
CA GLY A 84 -6.14 3.87 -11.28
C GLY A 84 -4.84 3.22 -11.76
N ARG A 85 -3.87 4.01 -12.25
CA ARG A 85 -2.54 3.52 -12.63
C ARG A 85 -1.72 3.02 -11.44
N VAL A 86 -1.72 3.73 -10.30
CA VAL A 86 -1.08 3.25 -9.06
C VAL A 86 -1.68 1.91 -8.65
N ALA A 87 -3.01 1.79 -8.61
CA ALA A 87 -3.71 0.56 -8.28
C ALA A 87 -3.41 -0.58 -9.26
N SER A 88 -3.27 -0.26 -10.56
CA SER A 88 -2.93 -1.24 -11.59
C SER A 88 -1.53 -1.83 -11.37
N ILE A 89 -0.56 -0.95 -11.11
CA ILE A 89 0.83 -1.33 -10.84
C ILE A 89 0.92 -2.15 -9.55
N ALA A 90 0.20 -1.73 -8.51
CA ALA A 90 0.07 -2.46 -7.25
C ALA A 90 -0.51 -3.86 -7.49
N GLY A 91 -1.58 -3.98 -8.29
CA GLY A 91 -2.19 -5.25 -8.65
C GLY A 91 -1.24 -6.19 -9.40
N ILE A 92 -0.45 -5.66 -10.35
CA ILE A 92 0.58 -6.44 -11.06
C ILE A 92 1.68 -6.92 -10.10
N ALA A 93 2.15 -6.07 -9.19
CA ALA A 93 3.12 -6.47 -8.17
C ALA A 93 2.55 -7.58 -7.28
N PHE A 94 1.31 -7.44 -6.79
CA PHE A 94 0.60 -8.45 -6.03
C PHE A 94 0.21 -9.71 -6.82
N MET A 95 0.19 -9.64 -8.15
CA MET A 95 0.00 -10.82 -8.99
C MET A 95 1.28 -11.65 -9.05
N ILE A 96 2.42 -11.00 -9.32
CA ILE A 96 3.69 -11.69 -9.56
C ILE A 96 4.37 -12.10 -8.24
N GLY A 97 4.33 -11.24 -7.23
CA GLY A 97 5.04 -11.45 -5.96
C GLY A 97 4.67 -12.76 -5.27
N PRO A 98 3.38 -13.05 -5.00
CA PRO A 98 3.00 -14.28 -4.32
C PRO A 98 3.30 -15.55 -5.12
N ILE A 99 3.29 -15.48 -6.46
CA ILE A 99 3.70 -16.62 -7.30
C ILE A 99 5.17 -16.93 -7.05
N ILE A 100 6.04 -15.93 -7.17
CA ILE A 100 7.48 -16.11 -6.99
C ILE A 100 7.77 -16.50 -5.53
N GLY A 101 7.16 -15.81 -4.57
CA GLY A 101 7.36 -16.05 -3.14
C GLY A 101 6.92 -17.44 -2.72
N GLY A 102 5.75 -17.90 -3.19
CA GLY A 102 5.25 -19.25 -2.92
C GLY A 102 6.20 -20.34 -3.40
N HIS A 103 6.72 -20.23 -4.62
CA HIS A 103 7.68 -21.22 -5.16
C HIS A 103 9.03 -21.13 -4.47
N LEU A 104 9.57 -19.93 -4.25
CA LEU A 104 10.82 -19.76 -3.53
C LEU A 104 10.73 -20.34 -2.12
N GLY A 105 9.55 -20.28 -1.50
CA GLY A 105 9.29 -20.82 -0.17
C GLY A 105 9.34 -22.32 -0.04
N GLU A 106 9.10 -23.06 -1.13
CA GLU A 106 9.11 -24.53 -1.13
C GLU A 106 10.54 -25.11 -1.22
N TYR A 107 11.56 -24.29 -1.52
CA TYR A 107 12.96 -24.72 -1.48
C TYR A 107 13.49 -24.84 -0.04
N ASN A 108 14.53 -25.64 0.14
CA ASN A 108 15.30 -25.67 1.39
C ASN A 108 15.87 -24.28 1.69
N ASN A 109 15.61 -23.74 2.89
CA ASN A 109 15.90 -22.35 3.28
C ASN A 109 15.20 -21.28 2.42
N GLY A 110 14.10 -21.63 1.73
CA GLY A 110 13.31 -20.75 0.87
C GLY A 110 12.91 -19.42 1.52
N PHE A 111 12.45 -19.48 2.77
CA PHE A 111 12.13 -18.29 3.56
C PHE A 111 13.32 -17.32 3.71
N GLN A 112 14.52 -17.83 3.97
CA GLN A 112 15.72 -16.99 4.10
C GLN A 112 16.07 -16.32 2.77
N TYR A 113 15.99 -17.05 1.65
CA TYR A 113 16.22 -16.48 0.32
C TYR A 113 15.24 -15.36 0.00
N VAL A 114 13.95 -15.55 0.30
CA VAL A 114 12.95 -14.49 0.13
C VAL A 114 13.27 -13.29 1.02
N CYS A 115 13.63 -13.49 2.28
CA CYS A 115 14.04 -12.41 3.18
C CYS A 115 15.24 -11.62 2.63
N TYR A 116 16.25 -12.29 2.09
CA TYR A 116 17.40 -11.61 1.45
C TYR A 116 16.97 -10.81 0.21
N ILE A 117 16.15 -11.40 -0.67
CA ILE A 117 15.65 -10.71 -1.87
C ILE A 117 14.83 -9.49 -1.48
N CYS A 118 13.88 -9.62 -0.54
CA CYS A 118 13.09 -8.51 -0.03
C CYS A 118 13.97 -7.42 0.58
N SER A 119 14.95 -7.80 1.40
CA SER A 119 15.89 -6.85 2.01
C SER A 119 16.66 -6.07 0.95
N CYS A 120 17.17 -6.74 -0.09
CA CYS A 120 17.84 -6.08 -1.20
C CYS A 120 16.91 -5.12 -1.94
N ILE A 121 15.67 -5.53 -2.24
CA ILE A 121 14.66 -4.68 -2.90
C ILE A 121 14.39 -3.42 -2.07
N PHE A 122 14.15 -3.56 -0.76
CA PHE A 122 13.89 -2.42 0.13
C PHE A 122 15.10 -1.51 0.29
N ILE A 123 16.32 -2.04 0.36
CA ILE A 123 17.56 -1.24 0.40
C ILE A 123 17.70 -0.45 -0.90
N ILE A 124 17.50 -1.09 -2.06
CA ILE A 124 17.55 -0.41 -3.37
C ILE A 124 16.46 0.67 -3.43
N ASN A 125 15.25 0.37 -2.97
CA ASN A 125 14.14 1.33 -2.93
C ASN A 125 14.49 2.53 -2.05
N PHE A 126 15.05 2.29 -0.85
CA PHE A 126 15.51 3.34 0.07
C PHE A 126 16.61 4.22 -0.54
N VAL A 127 17.62 3.61 -1.17
CA VAL A 127 18.69 4.34 -1.86
C VAL A 127 18.13 5.18 -2.99
N ASN A 128 17.24 4.62 -3.81
CA ASN A 128 16.60 5.31 -4.91
C ASN A 128 15.75 6.50 -4.43
N VAL A 129 14.96 6.32 -3.37
CA VAL A 129 14.21 7.39 -2.72
C VAL A 129 15.16 8.48 -2.23
N LYS A 130 16.22 8.12 -1.48
CA LYS A 130 17.17 9.08 -0.94
C LYS A 130 17.86 9.89 -2.04
N LEU A 131 18.36 9.24 -3.09
CA LEU A 131 19.02 9.91 -4.22
C LEU A 131 18.05 10.80 -5.01
N PHE A 132 16.84 10.33 -5.27
CA PHE A 132 15.90 11.03 -6.14
C PHE A 132 15.08 12.12 -5.45
N LEU A 133 14.58 11.87 -4.22
CA LEU A 133 13.90 12.90 -3.44
C LEU A 133 14.86 13.99 -2.94
N SER A 134 16.09 13.65 -2.55
CA SER A 134 17.09 14.66 -2.17
C SER A 134 17.41 15.61 -3.33
N ASN A 135 17.44 15.08 -4.57
CA ASN A 135 17.61 15.89 -5.77
C ASN A 135 16.37 16.71 -6.16
N SER A 136 15.18 16.42 -5.63
CA SER A 136 13.94 17.15 -5.95
C SER A 136 13.72 18.40 -5.08
N HIS A 137 14.49 18.57 -3.99
CA HIS A 137 14.43 19.72 -3.08
C HIS A 137 14.84 21.07 -3.69
N LYS A 138 15.21 21.13 -4.98
CA LYS A 138 15.41 22.38 -5.73
C LYS A 138 14.22 22.79 -6.62
N THR A 139 13.03 22.20 -6.45
CA THR A 139 11.86 22.61 -7.23
C THR A 139 11.13 23.77 -6.54
N LYS A 140 11.49 25.00 -6.94
CA LYS A 140 10.96 26.33 -6.53
C LYS A 140 9.44 26.56 -6.77
N HIS A 141 8.60 25.53 -6.95
CA HIS A 141 7.19 25.68 -7.32
C HIS A 141 6.16 25.41 -6.22
N ILE A 142 6.55 25.14 -4.97
CA ILE A 142 5.64 25.26 -3.82
C ILE A 142 5.62 26.73 -3.36
N LYS A 143 5.11 27.63 -4.21
CA LYS A 143 4.79 29.02 -3.82
C LYS A 143 3.31 29.25 -4.06
N LYS A 144 2.59 29.52 -2.96
CA LYS A 144 1.15 29.79 -2.78
C LYS A 144 0.30 28.61 -2.25
N MET A 145 0.73 27.99 -1.16
CA MET A 145 -0.17 27.89 -0.01
C MET A 145 0.34 28.90 1.02
N LYS A 146 -0.53 29.77 1.53
CA LYS A 146 -0.20 30.70 2.61
C LYS A 146 0.41 29.88 3.75
N LYS A 147 1.68 30.12 4.09
CA LYS A 147 2.21 29.70 5.38
C LYS A 147 1.41 30.48 6.44
N PRO A 148 0.70 29.82 7.38
CA PRO A 148 0.41 30.48 8.64
C PRO A 148 1.75 30.76 9.31
N THR A 149 1.86 31.96 9.82
CA THR A 149 3.00 32.56 10.49
C THR A 149 3.52 31.67 11.63
N ASP A 150 4.82 31.77 11.88
CA ASP A 150 5.61 31.15 12.96
C ASP A 150 4.83 30.55 14.13
N GLU A 151 5.11 29.28 14.46
CA GLU A 151 5.30 28.91 15.87
C GLU A 151 6.17 27.64 16.03
N LYS A 152 7.21 27.79 16.86
CA LYS A 152 8.18 26.76 17.23
C LYS A 152 7.49 25.77 18.19
N GLY A 153 6.90 24.70 17.64
CA GLY A 153 6.27 23.64 18.44
C GLY A 153 5.87 22.41 17.63
N LYS A 154 6.80 21.87 16.81
CA LYS A 154 6.48 21.04 15.62
C LYS A 154 6.07 19.57 15.83
N GLY A 155 6.02 19.05 17.05
CA GLY A 155 5.61 17.65 17.30
C GLY A 155 4.17 17.49 17.75
N LYS A 156 3.75 18.27 18.76
CA LYS A 156 2.39 18.18 19.34
C LYS A 156 1.35 18.90 18.48
N SER A 157 1.73 19.98 17.79
CA SER A 157 0.79 20.83 17.01
C SER A 157 0.16 20.12 15.82
N GLU A 158 0.88 19.22 15.12
CA GLU A 158 0.34 18.52 13.94
C GLU A 158 -0.73 17.48 14.33
N PHE A 159 -0.49 16.70 15.39
CA PHE A 159 -1.47 15.74 15.90
C PHE A 159 -2.74 16.43 16.40
N PHE A 160 -2.59 17.52 17.16
CA PHE A 160 -3.73 18.33 17.59
C PHE A 160 -4.45 18.99 16.42
N ARG A 161 -3.74 19.39 15.35
CA ARG A 161 -4.37 19.90 14.13
C ARG A 161 -5.23 18.85 13.45
N VAL A 162 -4.74 17.61 13.32
CA VAL A 162 -5.53 16.49 12.74
C VAL A 162 -6.80 16.23 13.55
N ILE A 163 -6.72 16.25 14.89
CA ILE A 163 -7.91 16.07 15.74
C ILE A 163 -8.90 17.23 15.57
N THR A 164 -8.40 18.46 15.46
CA THR A 164 -9.24 19.65 15.21
C THR A 164 -9.90 19.56 13.83
N ASP A 165 -9.17 19.16 12.81
CA ASP A 165 -9.68 18.98 11.45
C ASP A 165 -10.76 17.88 11.39
N LEU A 166 -10.57 16.76 12.12
CA LEU A 166 -11.57 15.70 12.26
C LEU A 166 -12.86 16.20 12.91
N LYS A 167 -12.78 17.12 13.88
CA LYS A 167 -13.98 17.71 14.52
C LYS A 167 -14.76 18.63 13.58
N ASN A 168 -14.10 19.19 12.57
CA ASN A 168 -14.72 20.12 11.61
C ASN A 168 -15.42 19.39 10.44
N ILE A 169 -15.34 18.06 10.38
CA ILE A 169 -16.07 17.26 9.39
C ILE A 169 -17.56 17.25 9.75
N ASP A 170 -18.43 17.40 8.76
CA ASP A 170 -19.87 17.24 8.94
C ASP A 170 -20.23 15.77 9.13
N TRP A 171 -20.06 15.27 10.36
CA TRP A 171 -20.29 13.87 10.71
C TRP A 171 -21.71 13.40 10.42
N THR A 172 -22.70 14.29 10.41
CA THR A 172 -24.09 13.93 10.10
C THR A 172 -24.25 13.52 8.64
N LEU A 173 -23.49 14.14 7.74
CA LEU A 173 -23.56 13.89 6.30
C LEU A 173 -22.69 12.71 5.86
N TYR A 174 -21.55 12.47 6.51
CA TYR A 174 -20.54 11.50 6.03
C TYR A 174 -20.45 10.20 6.84
N TRP A 175 -21.15 10.07 7.99
CA TRP A 175 -21.01 8.92 8.89
C TRP A 175 -21.30 7.57 8.23
N ASP A 176 -22.30 7.50 7.37
CA ASP A 176 -22.69 6.30 6.62
C ASP A 176 -21.58 5.83 5.66
N ILE A 177 -20.96 6.76 4.92
CA ILE A 177 -19.85 6.47 4.00
C ILE A 177 -18.63 5.94 4.77
N PHE A 178 -18.29 6.58 5.91
CA PHE A 178 -17.18 6.13 6.75
C PHE A 178 -17.46 4.76 7.36
N ALA A 179 -18.66 4.53 7.89
CA ALA A 179 -19.05 3.24 8.43
C ALA A 179 -19.01 2.14 7.37
N PHE A 180 -19.57 2.41 6.18
CA PHE A 180 -19.53 1.47 5.05
C PHE A 180 -18.09 1.11 4.68
N LYS A 181 -17.22 2.12 4.53
CA LYS A 181 -15.81 1.89 4.20
C LYS A 181 -15.09 1.09 5.28
N LEU A 182 -15.34 1.40 6.55
CA LEU A 182 -14.78 0.64 7.68
C LEU A 182 -15.17 -0.84 7.61
N PHE A 183 -16.45 -1.15 7.39
CA PHE A 183 -16.92 -2.54 7.30
C PHE A 183 -16.35 -3.28 6.08
N CYS A 184 -16.27 -2.61 4.94
CA CYS A 184 -15.62 -3.17 3.74
C CYS A 184 -14.15 -3.49 4.00
N ASP A 185 -13.38 -2.52 4.52
CA ASP A 185 -11.96 -2.68 4.78
C ASP A 185 -11.70 -3.74 5.87
N PHE A 186 -12.53 -3.79 6.92
CA PHE A 186 -12.50 -4.83 7.95
C PHE A 186 -12.75 -6.23 7.37
N THR A 187 -13.77 -6.38 6.53
CA THR A 187 -14.11 -7.65 5.88
C THR A 187 -12.99 -8.14 4.97
N VAL A 188 -12.43 -7.24 4.15
CA VAL A 188 -11.30 -7.55 3.26
C VAL A 188 -10.06 -7.94 4.07
N GLY A 189 -9.77 -7.22 5.16
CA GLY A 189 -8.67 -7.55 6.07
C GLY A 189 -8.80 -8.94 6.68
N LEU A 190 -9.97 -9.26 7.24
CA LEU A 190 -10.25 -10.60 7.79
C LEU A 190 -10.15 -11.69 6.73
N HIS A 191 -10.67 -11.45 5.53
CA HIS A 191 -10.58 -12.41 4.43
C HIS A 191 -9.11 -12.68 4.06
N TYR A 192 -8.29 -11.65 3.85
CA TYR A 192 -6.89 -11.80 3.45
C TYR A 192 -6.04 -12.56 4.47
N GLN A 193 -6.22 -12.29 5.76
CA GLN A 193 -5.46 -12.94 6.83
C GLN A 193 -5.88 -14.41 7.03
N ASN A 194 -7.20 -14.67 7.04
CA ASN A 194 -7.70 -16.02 7.32
C ASN A 194 -7.67 -16.95 6.11
N LEU A 195 -7.80 -16.44 4.88
CA LEU A 195 -7.83 -17.26 3.68
C LEU A 195 -6.56 -18.10 3.53
N GLN A 196 -5.38 -17.51 3.75
CA GLN A 196 -4.11 -18.22 3.61
C GLN A 196 -3.97 -19.35 4.62
N ILE A 197 -4.33 -19.07 5.88
CA ILE A 197 -4.27 -20.03 7.00
C ILE A 197 -5.25 -21.19 6.75
N LEU A 198 -6.49 -20.87 6.34
CA LEU A 198 -7.56 -21.84 6.10
C LEU A 198 -7.22 -22.77 4.93
N LEU A 199 -6.73 -22.24 3.81
CA LEU A 199 -6.30 -23.03 2.65
C LEU A 199 -5.22 -24.05 3.03
N LYS A 200 -4.28 -23.67 3.90
CA LYS A 200 -3.20 -24.55 4.33
C LYS A 200 -3.67 -25.60 5.34
N GLU A 201 -4.59 -25.24 6.25
CA GLU A 201 -5.02 -26.12 7.34
C GLU A 201 -6.10 -27.13 6.93
N TYR A 202 -7.14 -26.66 6.25
CA TYR A 202 -8.27 -27.53 5.88
C TYR A 202 -8.02 -28.28 4.57
N TYR A 203 -7.28 -27.68 3.65
CA TYR A 203 -7.09 -28.22 2.30
C TYR A 203 -5.65 -28.66 2.02
N ASN A 204 -4.73 -28.57 2.98
CA ASN A 204 -3.31 -28.94 2.83
C ASN A 204 -2.67 -28.33 1.57
N VAL A 205 -3.07 -27.10 1.22
CA VAL A 205 -2.61 -26.39 0.03
C VAL A 205 -1.17 -25.92 0.24
N THR A 206 -0.28 -26.17 -0.73
CA THR A 206 1.13 -25.76 -0.63
C THR A 206 1.30 -24.25 -0.83
N SER A 207 2.44 -23.69 -0.43
CA SER A 207 2.75 -22.26 -0.51
C SER A 207 2.67 -21.73 -1.95
N SER A 208 3.10 -22.51 -2.95
CA SER A 208 2.98 -22.17 -4.37
C SER A 208 1.52 -22.00 -4.80
N LYS A 209 0.63 -22.89 -4.36
CA LYS A 209 -0.81 -22.83 -4.71
C LYS A 209 -1.52 -21.67 -4.02
N VAL A 210 -1.16 -21.35 -2.78
CA VAL A 210 -1.62 -20.12 -2.12
C VAL A 210 -1.14 -18.89 -2.89
N GLY A 211 0.10 -18.90 -3.39
CA GLY A 211 0.65 -17.89 -4.28
C GLY A 211 -0.22 -17.67 -5.53
N TYR A 212 -0.67 -18.73 -6.19
CA TYR A 212 -1.57 -18.63 -7.35
C TYR A 212 -2.94 -18.03 -7.01
N ILE A 213 -3.53 -18.39 -5.87
CA ILE A 213 -4.82 -17.84 -5.44
C ILE A 213 -4.70 -16.34 -5.15
N LEU A 214 -3.63 -15.93 -4.46
CA LEU A 214 -3.35 -14.51 -4.22
C LEU A 214 -3.06 -13.75 -5.52
N ALA A 215 -2.44 -14.41 -6.50
CA ALA A 215 -2.17 -13.82 -7.80
C ALA A 215 -3.45 -13.45 -8.57
N LEU A 216 -4.50 -14.29 -8.45
CA LEU A 216 -5.81 -13.98 -9.03
C LEU A 216 -6.42 -12.72 -8.42
N ALA A 217 -6.28 -12.52 -7.10
CA ALA A 217 -6.70 -11.29 -6.45
C ALA A 217 -5.92 -10.06 -6.95
N GLY A 218 -4.61 -10.21 -7.16
CA GLY A 218 -3.76 -9.19 -7.78
C GLY A 218 -4.19 -8.84 -9.21
N LEU A 219 -4.52 -9.84 -10.02
CA LEU A 219 -5.05 -9.66 -11.38
C LEU A 219 -6.38 -8.89 -11.38
N MET A 220 -7.30 -9.22 -10.48
CA MET A 220 -8.56 -8.48 -10.32
C MET A 220 -8.32 -7.02 -9.91
N GLY A 221 -7.38 -6.78 -8.98
CA GLY A 221 -6.96 -5.44 -8.59
C GLY A 221 -6.38 -4.65 -9.76
N ALA A 222 -5.54 -5.29 -10.57
CA ALA A 222 -4.96 -4.69 -11.77
C ALA A 222 -6.03 -4.31 -12.79
N ALA A 223 -6.95 -5.24 -13.11
CA ALA A 223 -8.05 -5.01 -14.03
C ALA A 223 -8.95 -3.86 -13.56
N THR A 224 -9.30 -3.82 -12.28
CA THR A 224 -10.11 -2.74 -11.69
C THR A 224 -9.41 -1.39 -11.79
N GLY A 225 -8.10 -1.33 -11.54
CA GLY A 225 -7.29 -0.12 -11.70
C GLY A 225 -7.30 0.43 -13.13
N PHE A 226 -7.18 -0.45 -14.14
CA PHE A 226 -7.27 -0.06 -15.55
C PHE A 226 -8.68 0.41 -15.93
N LEU A 227 -9.71 -0.32 -15.47
CA LEU A 227 -11.10 0.01 -15.73
C LEU A 227 -11.49 1.36 -15.11
N ASN A 228 -10.97 1.73 -13.95
CA ASN A 228 -11.24 3.05 -13.34
C ASN A 228 -10.85 4.22 -14.25
N GLY A 229 -9.75 4.11 -14.99
CA GLY A 229 -9.34 5.13 -15.97
C GLY A 229 -10.23 5.18 -17.23
N TRP A 230 -10.92 4.09 -17.53
CA TRP A 230 -11.94 4.05 -18.60
C TRP A 230 -13.27 4.59 -18.12
N ILE A 231 -13.73 4.17 -16.93
CA ILE A 231 -14.98 4.58 -16.29
C ILE A 231 -14.99 6.10 -16.08
N SER A 232 -13.88 6.70 -15.64
CA SER A 232 -13.79 8.15 -15.41
C SER A 232 -14.08 9.00 -16.65
N LYS A 233 -13.93 8.44 -17.87
CA LYS A 233 -14.28 9.15 -19.11
C LYS A 233 -15.78 9.39 -19.26
N PHE A 234 -16.62 8.57 -18.62
CA PHE A 234 -18.08 8.72 -18.65
C PHE A 234 -18.59 9.78 -17.66
N TYR A 235 -17.79 10.15 -16.66
CA TYR A 235 -18.16 11.10 -15.60
C TYR A 235 -17.63 12.52 -15.80
N LYS A 236 -17.19 12.87 -17.03
CA LYS A 236 -16.64 14.20 -17.37
C LYS A 236 -17.57 15.39 -17.07
N ASN A 237 -18.88 15.15 -16.95
CA ASN A 237 -19.90 16.19 -16.75
C ASN A 237 -20.32 16.34 -15.28
N ASP A 238 -19.75 15.55 -14.36
CA ASP A 238 -20.10 15.61 -12.96
C ASP A 238 -19.31 16.73 -12.25
N LYS A 239 -20.02 17.69 -11.66
CA LYS A 239 -19.41 18.89 -11.04
C LYS A 239 -18.64 18.56 -9.75
N ASN A 240 -18.85 17.37 -9.18
CA ASN A 240 -18.20 16.91 -7.95
C ASN A 240 -16.92 16.11 -8.20
N HIS A 241 -16.43 16.05 -9.45
CA HIS A 241 -15.31 15.22 -9.86
C HIS A 241 -13.94 15.94 -9.85
N ALA A 242 -13.77 16.99 -9.03
CA ALA A 242 -12.59 17.86 -9.00
C ALA A 242 -11.85 17.84 -7.65
#